data_AF-Q9AA35-F1
#
_entry.id   AF-Q9AA35-F1
#
_cell.length_a   1.000
_cell.length_b   1.000
_cell.length_c   1.000
_cell.angle_alpha   90.00
_cell.angle_beta   90.00
_cell.angle_gamma   90.00
#
_symmetry.space_group_name_H-M   'P 1'
#
loop_
_entity.id
_entity.type
_entity.pdbx_description
1 polymer ?
#
loop_
_entity_poly.entity_id
_entity_poly.type
_entity_poly.pdbx_seq_one_letter_code
_entity_poly.pdbx_strand_id
1 'polypeptide(L)'
;MSSRKRAALSGTQGPATLRLPLGPGSPLRCGRDDTLKDRPPMPKITFDKDTRAKLVGGLSDYLRTELDLEVKGFDAEFLLDFISERLGPYYYNQGLHDAAALYREKLEAITEAVWDIEQPVKPL
;
A
#
# COMPACT_ATOMS: atom_id res chain seq x y z
N MET A 1 -1.11 33.31 75.92
CA MET A 1 -2.05 32.17 75.99
C MET A 1 -1.84 31.34 74.73
N SER A 2 -0.89 30.41 74.74
CA SER A 2 -1.11 28.97 74.91
C SER A 2 -2.17 28.39 73.96
N SER A 3 -1.75 27.81 72.84
CA SER A 3 -1.89 26.36 72.61
C SER A 3 -1.60 25.96 71.17
N ARG A 4 -0.66 24.99 71.04
CA ARG A 4 -0.70 23.75 70.22
C ARG A 4 -1.20 23.88 68.77
N LYS A 5 -0.50 23.38 67.75
CA LYS A 5 -0.20 21.95 67.57
C LYS A 5 0.77 21.74 66.39
N ARG A 6 1.62 20.72 66.51
CA ARG A 6 2.57 20.21 65.49
C ARG A 6 1.86 19.36 64.42
N ALA A 7 2.63 19.14 63.33
CA ALA A 7 2.66 17.95 62.46
C ALA A 7 1.49 17.84 61.45
N ALA A 8 1.65 17.38 60.22
CA ALA A 8 2.76 16.86 59.43
C ALA A 8 2.28 16.73 57.96
N LEU A 9 3.19 16.31 57.08
CA LEU A 9 3.00 15.54 55.85
C LEU A 9 3.36 16.27 54.55
N SER A 10 4.59 15.96 54.13
CA SER A 10 5.04 15.92 52.75
C SER A 10 4.06 15.16 51.86
N GLY A 11 3.67 15.79 50.75
CA GLY A 11 2.94 15.15 49.67
C GLY A 11 3.21 15.92 48.39
N THR A 12 4.30 15.57 47.71
CA THR A 12 4.58 15.97 46.34
C THR A 12 3.49 15.40 45.43
N GLN A 13 2.57 16.23 44.94
CA GLN A 13 1.72 15.90 43.81
C GLN A 13 2.10 16.82 42.66
N GLY A 14 2.71 16.23 41.62
CA GLY A 14 2.99 16.88 40.35
C GLY A 14 1.72 17.33 39.63
N PRO A 15 1.84 18.10 38.54
CA PRO A 15 0.69 18.71 37.89
C PRO A 15 -0.24 17.63 37.35
N ALA A 16 -1.51 17.71 37.76
CA ALA A 16 -2.60 16.92 37.21
C ALA A 16 -2.74 17.25 35.72
N THR A 17 -2.20 16.39 34.85
CA THR A 17 -2.45 16.46 33.41
C THR A 17 -3.92 16.16 33.18
N LEU A 18 -4.69 17.22 32.91
CA LEU A 18 -6.08 17.19 32.51
C LEU A 18 -6.19 16.32 31.25
N ARG A 19 -6.65 15.06 31.39
CA ARG A 19 -6.84 14.14 30.27
C ARG A 19 -8.15 14.52 29.58
N LEU A 20 -8.07 15.37 28.56
CA LEU A 20 -9.19 15.69 27.68
C LEU A 20 -9.73 14.39 27.04
N PRO A 21 -11.06 14.22 26.89
CA PRO A 21 -11.62 13.08 26.19
C PRO A 21 -11.26 13.19 24.71
N LEU A 22 -10.57 12.16 24.20
CA LEU A 22 -10.24 12.03 22.79
C LEU A 22 -11.55 11.96 21.98
N GLY A 23 -11.76 12.94 21.09
CA GLY A 23 -12.80 12.85 20.06
C GLY A 23 -12.52 11.72 19.06
N PRO A 24 -13.46 11.44 18.14
CA PRO A 24 -13.32 10.39 17.14
C PRO A 24 -12.31 10.83 16.08
N GLY A 25 -11.05 10.61 16.40
CA GLY A 25 -9.89 11.02 15.61
C GLY A 25 -8.63 10.39 16.19
N SER A 26 -8.74 9.12 16.58
CA SER A 26 -7.59 8.33 17.00
C SER A 26 -6.55 8.36 15.87
N PRO A 27 -5.29 8.77 16.11
CA PRO A 27 -4.25 8.60 15.13
C PRO A 27 -4.17 7.11 14.84
N LEU A 28 -4.15 6.75 13.56
CA LEU A 28 -3.85 5.40 13.10
C LEU A 28 -2.63 4.92 13.90
N ARG A 29 -2.87 4.07 14.90
CA ARG A 29 -1.81 3.28 15.49
C ARG A 29 -1.32 2.46 14.32
N CYS A 30 -0.18 2.84 13.75
CA CYS A 30 0.63 1.93 12.96
C CYS A 30 1.08 0.85 13.96
N GLY A 31 0.17 -0.09 14.23
CA GLY A 31 0.57 -1.37 14.78
C GLY A 31 1.63 -1.92 13.84
N ARG A 32 2.66 -2.54 14.41
CA ARG A 32 3.40 -3.54 13.63
C ARG A 32 2.36 -4.57 13.23
N ASP A 33 1.87 -4.46 12.00
CA ASP A 33 1.02 -5.45 11.39
C ASP A 33 1.93 -6.66 11.14
N ASP A 34 1.93 -7.60 12.10
CA ASP A 34 2.61 -8.89 11.99
C ASP A 34 2.00 -9.76 10.86
N THR A 35 0.98 -9.24 10.17
CA THR A 35 0.28 -9.80 9.00
C THR A 35 1.07 -9.72 7.69
N LEU A 36 2.25 -9.11 7.66
CA LEU A 36 3.10 -9.10 6.45
C LEU A 36 3.62 -10.50 6.07
N LYS A 37 3.52 -11.49 6.97
CA LYS A 37 4.09 -12.83 6.79
C LYS A 37 3.31 -13.72 5.81
N ASP A 38 2.03 -13.42 5.59
CA ASP A 38 1.12 -14.21 4.76
C ASP A 38 0.71 -13.51 3.45
N ARG A 39 1.32 -12.37 3.10
CA ARG A 39 1.05 -11.75 1.79
C ARG A 39 1.52 -12.72 0.70
N PRO A 40 0.65 -13.12 -0.25
CA PRO A 40 1.07 -13.97 -1.35
C PRO A 40 2.27 -13.30 -2.05
N PRO A 41 3.34 -14.06 -2.33
CA PRO A 41 4.47 -13.50 -3.04
C PRO A 41 3.97 -12.94 -4.37
N MET A 42 4.55 -11.81 -4.77
CA MET A 42 4.27 -11.25 -6.09
C MET A 42 4.49 -12.34 -7.13
N PRO A 43 3.53 -12.58 -8.04
CA PRO A 43 3.75 -13.52 -9.12
C PRO A 43 4.98 -13.06 -9.91
N LYS A 44 5.90 -13.99 -10.15
CA LYS A 44 7.10 -13.69 -10.92
C LYS A 44 6.66 -13.34 -12.34
N ILE A 45 7.09 -12.18 -12.84
CA ILE A 45 6.86 -11.79 -14.23
C ILE A 45 7.64 -12.75 -15.11
N THR A 46 6.93 -13.60 -15.84
CA THR A 46 7.50 -14.57 -16.77
C THR A 46 6.78 -14.50 -18.10
N PHE A 47 7.52 -14.69 -19.19
CA PHE A 47 7.01 -14.66 -20.56
C PHE A 47 7.23 -16.02 -21.21
N ASP A 48 6.36 -16.39 -22.15
CA ASP A 48 6.61 -17.53 -23.04
C ASP A 48 7.81 -17.24 -23.97
N LYS A 49 8.34 -18.29 -24.60
CA LYS A 49 9.57 -18.19 -25.41
C LYS A 49 9.42 -17.21 -26.58
N ASP A 50 8.26 -17.18 -27.23
CA ASP A 50 8.05 -16.35 -28.41
C ASP A 50 7.91 -14.88 -28.01
N THR A 51 7.16 -14.60 -26.94
CA THR A 51 7.05 -13.26 -26.36
C THR A 51 8.41 -12.77 -25.87
N ARG A 52 9.17 -13.61 -25.17
CA ARG A 52 10.51 -13.25 -24.69
C ARG A 52 11.44 -12.90 -25.85
N ALA A 53 11.47 -13.71 -26.91
CA ALA A 53 12.30 -13.44 -28.09
C ALA A 53 11.95 -12.08 -28.75
N LYS A 54 10.66 -11.73 -28.83
CA LYS A 54 10.20 -10.43 -29.34
C LYS A 54 10.66 -9.27 -28.45
N LEU A 55 10.54 -9.43 -27.12
CA LEU A 55 10.96 -8.41 -26.16
C LEU A 55 12.48 -8.17 -26.21
N VAL A 56 13.26 -9.24 -26.27
CA VAL A 56 14.73 -9.19 -26.41
C VAL A 56 15.11 -8.50 -27.72
N GLY A 57 14.48 -8.90 -28.84
CA GLY A 57 14.71 -8.27 -30.14
C GLY A 57 14.41 -6.77 -30.13
N GLY A 58 13.25 -6.37 -29.61
CA GLY A 58 12.87 -4.96 -29.50
C GLY A 58 13.81 -4.16 -28.59
N LEU A 59 14.28 -4.75 -27.49
CA LEU A 59 15.26 -4.11 -26.61
C LEU A 59 16.60 -3.93 -27.31
N SER A 60 17.13 -4.97 -27.94
CA SER A 60 18.37 -4.89 -28.73
C SER A 60 18.28 -3.87 -29.86
N ASP A 61 17.16 -3.83 -30.57
CA ASP A 61 16.93 -2.88 -31.67
C ASP A 61 16.90 -1.43 -31.17
N TYR A 62 16.25 -1.17 -30.04
CA TYR A 62 16.24 0.16 -29.42
C TYR A 62 17.65 0.58 -28.99
N LEU A 63 18.39 -0.30 -28.30
CA LEU A 63 19.76 0.01 -27.86
C LEU A 63 20.69 0.32 -29.04
N ARG A 64 20.57 -0.43 -30.14
CA ARG A 64 21.33 -0.16 -31.35
C ARG A 64 20.94 1.16 -31.99
N THR A 65 19.64 1.42 -32.13
CA THR A 65 19.14 2.55 -32.93
C THR A 65 19.28 3.88 -32.19
N GLU A 66 18.95 3.90 -30.90
CA GLU A 66 18.88 5.13 -30.12
C GLU A 66 20.17 5.42 -29.34
N LEU A 67 20.94 4.38 -29.01
CA LEU A 67 22.13 4.51 -28.15
C LEU A 67 23.43 4.06 -28.84
N ASP A 68 23.38 3.67 -30.12
CA ASP A 68 24.52 3.12 -30.88
C ASP A 68 25.23 1.95 -30.15
N LEU A 69 24.47 1.18 -29.36
CA LEU A 69 24.98 0.10 -28.53
C LEU A 69 24.55 -1.25 -29.10
N GLU A 70 25.52 -2.00 -29.64
CA GLU A 70 25.27 -3.35 -30.15
C GLU A 70 25.31 -4.38 -29.02
N VAL A 71 24.13 -4.88 -28.64
CA VAL A 71 23.97 -5.89 -27.59
C VAL A 71 23.62 -7.23 -28.22
N LYS A 72 24.48 -8.23 -28.00
CA LYS A 72 24.31 -9.59 -28.52
C LYS A 72 23.27 -10.36 -27.70
N GLY A 73 22.66 -11.39 -28.30
CA GLY A 73 21.45 -12.04 -27.80
C GLY A 73 21.43 -12.37 -26.30
N PHE A 74 22.47 -13.00 -25.76
CA PHE A 74 22.52 -13.34 -24.34
C PHE A 74 22.59 -12.11 -23.42
N ASP A 75 23.32 -11.06 -23.80
CA ASP A 75 23.43 -9.84 -23.00
C ASP A 75 22.11 -9.08 -22.95
N ALA A 76 21.34 -9.09 -24.04
CA ALA A 76 20.02 -8.48 -24.11
C ALA A 76 19.00 -9.25 -23.27
N GLU A 77 19.10 -10.58 -23.22
CA GLU A 77 18.31 -11.41 -22.31
C GLU A 77 18.59 -11.09 -20.83
N PHE A 78 19.86 -10.97 -20.44
CA PHE A 78 20.22 -10.60 -19.07
C PHE A 78 19.73 -9.21 -18.70
N LEU A 79 19.81 -8.26 -19.63
CA LEU A 79 19.29 -6.91 -19.40
C LEU A 79 17.77 -6.92 -19.23
N LEU A 80 17.05 -7.70 -20.06
CA LEU A 80 15.62 -7.87 -19.92
C LEU A 80 15.25 -8.47 -18.55
N ASP A 81 16.01 -9.46 -18.07
CA ASP A 81 15.82 -10.05 -16.74
C ASP A 81 16.05 -9.04 -15.62
N PHE A 82 17.13 -8.25 -15.72
CA PHE A 82 17.42 -7.19 -14.75
C PHE A 82 16.28 -6.16 -14.67
N ILE A 83 15.80 -5.69 -15.82
CA ILE A 83 14.68 -4.75 -15.89
C ILE A 83 13.42 -5.37 -15.29
N SER A 84 13.11 -6.62 -15.65
CA SER A 84 11.92 -7.33 -15.19
C SER A 84 11.94 -7.53 -13.66
N GLU A 85 13.09 -7.85 -13.09
CA GLU A 85 13.24 -8.08 -11.65
C GLU A 85 13.25 -6.77 -10.84
N ARG A 86 13.92 -5.73 -11.35
CA ARG A 86 14.13 -4.48 -10.58
C ARG A 86 13.07 -3.42 -10.85
N LEU A 87 12.68 -3.23 -12.10
CA LEU A 87 11.75 -2.18 -12.52
C LEU A 87 10.33 -2.73 -12.72
N GLY A 88 10.19 -3.99 -13.14
CA GLY A 88 8.90 -4.64 -13.39
C GLY A 88 7.86 -4.47 -12.27
N PRO A 89 8.21 -4.65 -10.98
CA PRO A 89 7.25 -4.45 -9.88
C PRO A 89 6.66 -3.05 -9.80
N TYR A 90 7.40 -2.00 -10.17
CA TYR A 90 6.89 -0.62 -10.14
C TYR A 90 5.79 -0.43 -11.18
N TYR A 91 6.03 -0.84 -12.42
CA TYR A 91 5.05 -0.74 -13.50
C TYR A 91 3.83 -1.64 -13.26
N TYR A 92 4.07 -2.88 -12.80
CA TYR A 92 3.01 -3.82 -12.51
C TYR A 92 2.09 -3.33 -11.38
N ASN A 93 2.67 -2.83 -10.27
CA ASN A 93 1.89 -2.30 -9.15
C ASN A 93 1.09 -1.06 -9.55
N GLN A 94 1.67 -0.16 -10.34
CA GLN A 94 0.94 0.99 -10.85
C GLN A 94 -0.29 0.55 -11.67
N GLY A 95 -0.11 -0.41 -12.59
CA GLY A 95 -1.23 -0.95 -13.37
C GLY A 95 -2.31 -1.61 -12.50
N LEU A 96 -1.92 -2.30 -11.42
CA LEU A 96 -2.89 -2.85 -10.45
C LEU A 96 -3.65 -1.75 -9.70
N HIS A 97 -2.98 -0.67 -9.32
CA HIS A 97 -3.63 0.47 -8.66
C HIS A 97 -4.62 1.16 -9.59
N ASP A 98 -4.27 1.34 -10.86
CA ASP A 98 -5.15 1.93 -11.87
C ASP A 98 -6.40 1.04 -12.09
N ALA A 99 -6.20 -0.28 -12.22
CA ALA A 99 -7.31 -1.22 -12.33
C ALA A 99 -8.21 -1.21 -11.08
N ALA A 100 -7.63 -1.18 -9.88
CA ALA A 100 -8.38 -1.11 -8.63
C ALA A 100 -9.18 0.19 -8.50
N ALA A 101 -8.64 1.31 -8.98
CA ALA A 101 -9.36 2.59 -9.02
C ALA A 101 -10.60 2.50 -9.93
N LEU A 102 -10.45 1.94 -11.13
CA LEU A 102 -11.56 1.72 -12.05
C LEU A 102 -12.64 0.82 -11.45
N TYR A 103 -12.26 -0.31 -10.83
CA TYR A 103 -13.23 -1.22 -10.24
C TYR A 103 -13.98 -0.62 -9.05
N ARG A 104 -13.29 0.17 -8.23
CA ARG A 104 -13.92 0.85 -7.08
C ARG A 104 -15.04 1.78 -7.54
N GLU A 105 -14.82 2.58 -8.57
CA GLU A 105 -15.86 3.43 -9.16
C GLU A 105 -17.09 2.61 -9.59
N LYS A 106 -16.87 1.48 -10.27
CA LYS A 106 -17.97 0.62 -10.72
C LYS A 106 -18.71 -0.07 -9.57
N LEU A 107 -17.99 -0.49 -8.53
CA LEU A 107 -18.58 -1.11 -7.34
C LEU A 107 -19.38 -0.11 -6.51
N GLU A 108 -18.92 1.13 -6.41
CA GLU A 108 -19.66 2.22 -5.77
C GLU A 108 -21.00 2.45 -6.51
N ALA A 109 -20.98 2.54 -7.84
CA ALA A 109 -22.20 2.69 -8.64
C ALA A 109 -23.17 1.51 -8.48
N ILE A 110 -22.66 0.26 -8.41
CA ILE A 110 -23.49 -0.92 -8.15
C ILE A 110 -24.10 -0.85 -6.75
N THR A 111 -23.34 -0.39 -5.76
CA THR A 111 -23.80 -0.29 -4.37
C THR A 111 -24.92 0.75 -4.25
N GLU A 112 -24.77 1.89 -4.90
CA GLU A 112 -25.80 2.93 -4.99
C GLU A 112 -27.09 2.38 -5.62
N ALA A 113 -26.99 1.67 -6.74
CA ALA A 113 -28.15 1.05 -7.39
C ALA A 113 -28.86 0.00 -6.51
N VAL A 114 -28.15 -0.67 -5.60
CA VAL A 114 -28.75 -1.59 -4.61
C VAL A 114 -29.52 -0.82 -3.53
N TRP A 115 -29.02 0.32 -3.07
CA TRP A 115 -29.74 1.16 -2.11
C TRP A 115 -31.00 1.78 -2.72
N ASP A 116 -30.98 2.12 -4.01
CA ASP A 116 -32.15 2.67 -4.70
C ASP A 116 -33.36 1.72 -4.73
N ILE A 117 -33.14 0.40 -4.62
CA ILE A 117 -34.21 -0.60 -4.60
C ILE A 117 -34.63 -1.03 -3.19
N GLU A 118 -34.02 -0.48 -2.14
CA GLU A 118 -34.38 -0.75 -0.75
C GLU A 118 -35.81 -0.26 -0.45
N GLN A 119 -36.63 -1.12 0.16
CA GLN A 119 -38.01 -0.79 0.50
C GLN A 119 -38.15 -0.51 2.00
N PRO A 120 -38.90 0.54 2.40
CA PRO A 120 -39.12 0.84 3.81
C PRO A 120 -39.99 -0.24 4.46
N VAL A 121 -39.58 -0.69 5.65
CA VAL A 121 -40.35 -1.67 6.44
C VAL A 121 -41.41 -0.92 7.27
N LYS A 122 -42.69 -1.32 7.16
CA LYS A 122 -43.72 -0.87 8.09
C LYS A 122 -43.65 -1.70 9.37
N PRO A 123 -43.62 -1.07 10.57
CA PRO A 123 -43.74 -1.80 11.82
C PRO A 123 -45.13 -2.46 11.92
N LEU A 124 -45.18 -3.66 12.50
CA LEU A 124 -46.39 -4.46 12.72
C LEU A 124 -47.26 -3.90 13.84
#